data_AF-A0A418WYN0-F1
#
_entry.id   AF-A0A418WYN0-F1
#
_cell.length_a   1.000
_cell.length_b   1.000
_cell.length_c   1.000
_cell.angle_alpha   90.00
_cell.angle_beta   90.00
_cell.angle_gamma   90.00
#
_symmetry.space_group_name_H-M   'P 1'
#
loop_
_entity.id
_entity.type
_entity.pdbx_description
1 polymer ?
#
loop_
_entity_poly.entity_id
_entity_poly.type
_entity_poly.pdbx_seq_one_letter_code
_entity_poly.pdbx_strand_id
1 'polypeptide(L)'
;MQPKLLATKYNGRFYSPGCSPPELFERWDICEDLANQLATKSLESKAGKRAHMTEAQILDQYLPRLIETKWTSEPEARWVIRRTAEIIGWPVPASATESSE
;
A
#
# COMPACT_ATOMS: atom_id res chain seq x y z
N MET A 1 -7.82 35.65 10.90
CA MET A 1 -8.04 34.19 10.73
C MET A 1 -6.68 33.54 10.60
N GLN A 2 -6.15 32.95 11.68
CA GLN A 2 -4.81 32.32 11.66
C GLN A 2 -4.91 30.89 11.09
N PRO A 3 -4.10 30.51 10.09
CA PRO A 3 -4.00 29.11 9.67
C PRO A 3 -3.22 28.36 10.76
N LYS A 4 -3.91 27.46 11.46
CA LYS A 4 -3.34 26.68 12.55
C LYS A 4 -2.52 25.53 11.95
N LEU A 5 -1.32 25.84 11.45
CA LEU A 5 -0.32 24.84 11.12
C LEU A 5 0.10 24.15 12.43
N LEU A 6 -0.45 22.95 12.66
CA LEU A 6 0.05 22.00 13.65
C LEU A 6 1.43 21.54 13.18
N ALA A 7 2.47 22.25 13.61
CA ALA A 7 3.86 21.83 13.45
C ALA A 7 4.19 20.82 14.55
N THR A 8 4.17 19.52 14.23
CA THR A 8 4.66 18.47 15.13
C THR A 8 6.18 18.54 15.18
N LYS A 9 6.72 19.04 16.29
CA LYS A 9 8.16 19.16 16.53
C LYS A 9 8.69 17.82 17.04
N TYR A 10 9.37 17.05 16.20
CA TYR A 10 10.09 15.84 16.62
C TYR A 10 11.61 16.11 16.68
N ASN A 11 12.19 15.96 17.88
CA ASN A 11 13.64 15.91 18.14
C ASN A 11 14.49 17.10 17.63
N GLY A 12 13.98 18.33 17.73
CA GLY A 12 14.78 19.55 17.52
C GLY A 12 15.17 19.86 16.07
N ARG A 13 14.73 19.06 15.09
CA ARG A 13 14.88 19.36 13.66
C ARG A 13 13.54 19.76 13.06
N PHE A 14 13.55 20.84 12.28
CA PHE A 14 12.41 21.24 11.46
C PHE A 14 12.34 20.30 10.27
N TYR A 15 11.41 19.35 10.29
CA TYR A 15 11.06 18.57 9.12
C TYR A 15 9.91 19.29 8.41
N SER A 16 9.98 19.35 7.08
CA SER A 16 8.85 19.77 6.25
C SER A 16 7.62 18.94 6.64
N PRO A 17 6.42 19.53 6.79
CA PRO A 17 5.21 18.74 7.02
C PRO A 17 5.09 17.69 5.91
N GLY A 18 5.15 16.40 6.29
CA GLY A 18 5.19 15.27 5.36
C GLY A 18 6.51 14.47 5.30
N CYS A 19 7.54 14.85 6.07
CA CYS A 19 8.83 14.13 6.09
C CYS A 19 9.43 14.03 7.51
N SER A 20 8.59 13.93 8.54
CA SER A 20 9.09 13.59 9.87
C SER A 20 9.39 12.08 9.92
N PRO A 21 10.55 11.65 10.45
CA PRO A 21 10.91 10.23 10.59
C PRO A 21 9.82 9.33 11.21
N PRO A 22 9.06 9.75 12.25
CA PRO A 22 7.98 8.93 12.79
C PRO A 22 6.80 8.79 11.83
N GLU A 23 6.39 9.87 11.14
CA GLU A 23 5.25 9.82 10.21
C GLU A 23 5.51 8.89 9.01
N LEU A 24 6.76 8.83 8.56
CA LEU A 24 7.17 7.93 7.47
C LEU A 24 7.23 6.47 7.95
N PHE A 25 7.66 6.24 9.19
CA PHE A 25 7.65 4.93 9.82
C PHE A 25 6.22 4.42 10.03
N GLU A 26 5.32 5.24 10.57
CA GLU A 26 3.91 4.91 10.77
C GLU A 26 3.22 4.57 9.45
N ARG A 27 3.49 5.34 8.38
CA ARG A 27 2.89 5.05 7.08
C ARG A 27 3.43 3.78 6.43
N TRP A 28 4.72 3.51 6.61
CA TRP A 28 5.33 2.26 6.16
C TRP A 28 4.74 1.06 6.92
N ASP A 29 4.59 1.16 8.24
CA ASP A 29 4.00 0.12 9.09
C ASP A 29 2.55 -0.20 8.68
N ILE A 30 1.73 0.84 8.44
CA ILE A 30 0.36 0.69 7.92
C ILE A 30 0.36 0.00 6.54
N CYS A 31 1.25 0.41 5.63
CA CYS A 31 1.33 -0.22 4.31
C CYS A 31 1.81 -1.68 4.39
N GLU A 32 2.73 -1.99 5.29
CA GLU A 32 3.22 -3.35 5.51
C GLU A 32 2.13 -4.26 6.10
N ASP A 33 1.37 -3.78 7.09
CA ASP A 33 0.24 -4.51 7.64
C ASP A 33 -0.85 -4.74 6.57
N LEU A 34 -1.18 -3.73 5.78
CA LEU A 34 -2.10 -3.86 4.64
C LEU A 34 -1.64 -4.92 3.64
N ALA A 35 -0.34 -5.00 3.35
CA ALA A 35 0.20 -6.02 2.45
C ALA A 35 0.05 -7.44 3.02
N ASN A 36 0.28 -7.63 4.32
CA ASN A 36 0.09 -8.90 5.01
C ASN A 36 -1.39 -9.34 5.03
N GLN A 37 -2.30 -8.40 5.31
CA GLN A 37 -3.73 -8.66 5.26
C GLN A 37 -4.19 -9.03 3.84
N LEU A 38 -3.71 -8.29 2.84
CA LEU A 38 -4.06 -8.52 1.45
C LEU A 38 -3.51 -9.85 0.92
N ALA A 39 -2.32 -10.25 1.37
CA ALA A 39 -1.72 -11.56 1.10
C ALA A 39 -2.65 -12.69 1.53
N THR A 40 -3.10 -12.64 2.78
CA THR A 40 -4.05 -13.62 3.34
C THR A 40 -5.35 -13.64 2.54
N LYS A 41 -5.95 -12.46 2.28
CA LYS A 41 -7.20 -12.35 1.52
C LYS A 41 -7.08 -12.82 0.08
N SER A 42 -5.92 -12.63 -0.55
CA SER A 42 -5.65 -13.07 -1.91
C SER A 42 -5.56 -14.58 -1.98
N LEU A 43 -4.87 -15.23 -1.04
CA LEU A 43 -4.81 -16.69 -0.91
C LEU A 43 -6.21 -17.29 -0.67
N GLU A 44 -6.98 -16.74 0.27
CA GLU A 44 -8.37 -17.15 0.53
C GLU A 44 -9.23 -17.02 -0.74
N SER A 45 -9.07 -15.92 -1.47
CA SER A 45 -9.84 -15.68 -2.70
C SER A 45 -9.46 -16.63 -3.83
N LYS A 46 -8.16 -16.94 -3.99
CA LYS A 46 -7.67 -17.93 -4.95
C LYS A 46 -8.15 -19.34 -4.59
N ALA A 47 -8.21 -19.69 -3.30
CA ALA A 47 -8.70 -20.99 -2.87
C ALA A 47 -10.22 -21.16 -3.04
N GLY A 48 -10.99 -20.06 -3.08
CA GLY A 48 -12.45 -20.07 -3.18
C GLY A 48 -12.97 -19.44 -4.47
N LYS A 49 -13.48 -18.21 -4.35
CA LYS A 49 -14.28 -17.53 -5.39
C LYS A 49 -13.53 -17.26 -6.70
N ARG A 50 -12.20 -17.12 -6.65
CA ARG A 50 -11.34 -16.75 -7.79
C ARG A 50 -10.36 -17.86 -8.17
N ALA A 51 -10.67 -19.12 -7.86
CA ALA A 51 -9.83 -20.26 -8.24
C ALA A 51 -9.54 -20.37 -9.75
N HIS A 52 -10.46 -19.86 -10.58
CA HIS A 52 -10.34 -19.83 -12.04
C HIS A 52 -9.52 -18.64 -12.58
N MET A 53 -9.17 -17.65 -11.74
CA MET A 53 -8.39 -16.48 -12.15
C MET A 53 -6.90 -16.70 -11.89
N THR A 54 -6.04 -16.01 -12.63
CA THR A 54 -4.59 -16.02 -12.34
C THR A 54 -4.26 -15.14 -11.14
N GLU A 55 -3.19 -15.47 -10.43
CA GLU A 55 -2.65 -14.72 -9.30
C GLU A 55 -2.51 -13.22 -9.60
N ALA A 56 -1.93 -12.88 -10.76
CA ALA A 56 -1.80 -11.51 -11.22
C ALA A 56 -3.17 -10.82 -11.41
N GLN A 57 -4.16 -11.50 -12.00
CA GLN A 57 -5.51 -10.94 -12.17
C GLN A 57 -6.23 -10.70 -10.84
N ILE A 58 -5.98 -11.55 -9.83
CA ILE A 58 -6.55 -11.39 -8.50
C ILE A 58 -6.01 -10.10 -7.86
N LEU A 59 -4.69 -9.91 -7.91
CA LEU A 59 -4.02 -8.72 -7.39
C LEU A 59 -4.39 -7.45 -8.16
N ASP A 60 -4.49 -7.54 -9.49
CA ASP A 60 -4.94 -6.43 -10.35
C ASP A 60 -6.33 -5.92 -9.94
N GLN A 61 -7.24 -6.81 -9.57
CA GLN A 61 -8.55 -6.45 -9.04
C GLN A 61 -8.53 -5.80 -7.66
N TYR A 62 -7.48 -6.04 -6.86
CA TYR A 62 -7.36 -5.46 -5.52
C TYR A 62 -6.79 -4.04 -5.55
N LEU A 63 -5.94 -3.71 -6.52
CA LEU A 63 -5.35 -2.38 -6.66
C LEU A 63 -6.40 -1.24 -6.70
N PRO A 64 -7.41 -1.23 -7.60
CA PRO A 64 -8.40 -0.16 -7.65
C PRO A 64 -9.25 -0.10 -6.39
N ARG A 65 -9.51 -1.25 -5.73
CA ARG A 65 -10.24 -1.30 -4.45
C ARG A 65 -9.44 -0.65 -3.34
N LEU A 66 -8.13 -0.91 -3.29
CA LEU A 66 -7.23 -0.29 -2.32
C LEU A 66 -7.17 1.22 -2.52
N ILE A 67 -7.12 1.70 -3.77
CA ILE A 67 -7.18 3.13 -4.10
C ILE A 67 -8.53 3.74 -3.67
N GLU A 68 -9.64 3.03 -3.91
CA GLU A 68 -10.99 3.49 -3.53
C GLU A 68 -11.17 3.65 -2.03
N THR A 69 -10.47 2.85 -1.20
CA THR A 69 -10.52 3.00 0.26
C THR A 69 -9.99 4.35 0.75
N LYS A 70 -9.17 5.04 -0.05
CA LYS A 70 -8.45 6.29 0.33
C LYS A 70 -7.56 6.14 1.57
N TRP A 71 -7.21 4.92 1.97
CA TRP A 71 -6.27 4.66 3.06
C TRP A 71 -4.82 4.93 2.64
N THR A 72 -4.52 4.69 1.37
CA THR A 72 -3.20 4.85 0.77
C THR A 72 -3.31 5.66 -0.52
N SER A 73 -2.29 6.44 -0.84
CA SER A 73 -2.14 7.09 -2.14
C SER A 73 -1.98 6.04 -3.24
N GLU A 74 -2.26 6.38 -4.50
CA GLU A 74 -2.04 5.48 -5.64
C GLU A 74 -0.64 4.82 -5.68
N PRO A 75 0.49 5.56 -5.48
CA PRO A 75 1.82 4.93 -5.44
C PRO A 75 2.00 3.98 -4.25
N GLU A 76 1.41 4.29 -3.10
CA GLU A 76 1.44 3.43 -1.90
C GLU A 76 0.62 2.16 -2.14
N ALA A 77 -0.56 2.27 -2.77
CA ALA A 77 -1.38 1.12 -3.15
C ALA A 77 -0.64 0.18 -4.12
N ARG A 78 0.04 0.73 -5.13
CA ARG A 78 0.91 -0.05 -6.03
C ARG A 78 2.04 -0.75 -5.25
N TRP A 79 2.67 -0.05 -4.31
CA TRP A 79 3.70 -0.65 -3.44
C TRP A 79 3.15 -1.80 -2.60
N VAL A 80 1.97 -1.62 -1.96
CA VAL A 80 1.29 -2.66 -1.17
C VAL A 80 1.01 -3.90 -2.02
N ILE A 81 0.55 -3.72 -3.26
CA ILE A 81 0.27 -4.83 -4.18
C ILE A 81 1.54 -5.59 -4.57
N ARG A 82 2.63 -4.88 -4.87
CA ARG A 82 3.94 -5.50 -5.13
C ARG A 82 4.41 -6.29 -3.93
N ARG A 83 4.36 -5.68 -2.75
CA ARG A 83 4.77 -6.28 -1.48
C ARG A 83 3.94 -7.53 -1.17
N THR A 84 2.64 -7.45 -1.42
CA THR A 84 1.71 -8.59 -1.30
C THR A 84 2.15 -9.74 -2.19
N ALA A 85 2.44 -9.45 -3.47
CA ALA A 85 2.91 -10.45 -4.43
C ALA A 85 4.21 -11.13 -3.96
N GLU A 86 5.16 -10.35 -3.43
CA GLU A 86 6.41 -10.88 -2.86
C GLU A 86 6.16 -11.79 -1.65
N ILE A 87 5.27 -11.41 -0.73
CA ILE A 87 4.96 -12.18 0.50
C ILE A 87 4.41 -13.57 0.15
N ILE A 88 3.51 -13.65 -0.82
CA ILE A 88 2.85 -14.90 -1.22
C ILE A 88 3.53 -15.62 -2.39
N GLY A 89 4.62 -15.06 -2.93
CA GLY A 89 5.37 -15.61 -4.05
C GLY A 89 4.62 -15.57 -5.40
N TRP A 90 3.76 -14.59 -5.61
CA TRP A 90 2.97 -14.43 -6.82
C TRP A 90 3.63 -13.47 -7.83
N PRO A 91 3.28 -13.57 -9.13
CA PRO A 91 3.71 -12.58 -10.12
C PRO A 91 3.09 -11.20 -9.82
N VAL A 92 3.92 -10.16 -9.89
CA VAL A 92 3.48 -8.77 -9.75
C VAL A 92 2.61 -8.40 -10.95
N PRO A 93 1.41 -7.82 -10.75
CA PRO A 93 0.56 -7.41 -11.86
C PRO A 93 1.14 -6.19 -12.60
N ALA A 94 0.87 -6.09 -13.90
CA ALA A 94 1.35 -5.00 -14.75
C ALA A 94 0.95 -3.61 -14.22
N SER A 95 -0.24 -3.51 -13.62
CA SER A 95 -0.75 -2.30 -12.99
C SER A 95 0.04 -1.82 -11.77
N ALA A 96 0.84 -2.69 -11.15
CA ALA A 96 1.69 -2.37 -10.01
C ALA A 96 3.17 -2.21 -10.39
N THR A 97 3.60 -2.69 -11.57
CA THR A 97 4.99 -2.59 -12.04
C THR A 97 5.40 -1.24 -12.59
N GLU A 98 4.49 -0.26 -12.74
CA GLU A 98 4.85 1.08 -13.25
C GLU A 98 5.74 1.84 -12.26
N SER A 99 7.04 1.62 -12.38
CA SER A 99 8.11 2.47 -11.87
C SER A 99 8.82 3.05 -13.08
N SER A 100 8.51 4.30 -13.37
CA SER A 100 9.37 5.29 -14.04
C SER A 100 10.00 4.86 -15.38
N GLU A 101 9.54 5.50 -16.45
CA GLU A 101 10.46 6.04 -17.45
C GLU A 101 10.36 7.56 -17.43
#